data_AF-A0A3E2JA15-F1
#
_entry.id   AF-A0A3E2JA15-F1
#
_cell.length_a   1.000
_cell.length_b   1.000
_cell.length_c   1.000
_cell.angle_alpha   90.00
_cell.angle_beta   90.00
_cell.angle_gamma   90.00
#
_symmetry.space_group_name_H-M   'P 1'
#
loop_
_entity.id
_entity.type
_entity.pdbx_description
1 polymer ?
#
loop_
_entity_poly.entity_id
_entity_poly.type
_entity_poly.pdbx_seq_one_letter_code
_entity_poly.pdbx_strand_id
1 'polypeptide(L)' 'MLREQIEKFDDAFPDGVYAFPPDPDAPKVKIRALGEYCKKKGIEAKDLSEAEMKQFLIY' A
#
# COMPACT_ATOMS: atom_id res chain seq x y z
N MET A 1 -7.11 12.52 -24.10
CA MET A 1 -6.62 11.17 -24.50
C MET A 1 -6.32 10.28 -23.29
N LEU A 2 -5.18 10.37 -22.56
CA LEU A 2 -4.96 9.46 -21.41
C LEU A 2 -5.88 9.74 -20.22
N ARG A 3 -6.11 11.01 -19.88
CA ARG A 3 -6.94 11.41 -18.73
C ARG A 3 -8.41 11.00 -18.88
N GLU A 4 -8.99 11.26 -20.05
CA GLU A 4 -10.36 10.83 -20.39
C GLU A 4 -10.53 9.30 -20.42
N GLN A 5 -9.48 8.55 -20.74
CA GLN A 5 -9.52 7.08 -20.71
C GLN A 5 -9.50 6.55 -19.27
N ILE A 6 -8.76 7.19 -18.36
CA ILE A 6 -8.77 6.88 -16.93
C ILE A 6 -10.15 7.20 -16.33
N GLU A 7 -10.69 8.38 -16.61
CA GLU A 7 -12.01 8.80 -16.12
C GLU A 7 -13.12 7.83 -16.57
N LYS A 8 -13.14 7.44 -17.84
CA LYS A 8 -14.12 6.45 -18.35
C LYS A 8 -13.98 5.07 -17.71
N PHE A 9 -12.77 4.66 -17.33
CA PHE A 9 -12.54 3.39 -16.66
C PHE A 9 -12.98 3.46 -15.20
N ASP A 10 -12.61 4.53 -14.48
CA ASP A 10 -12.99 4.73 -13.08
C ASP A 10 -14.51 4.88 -12.94
N ASP A 11 -15.18 5.60 -13.85
CA ASP A 11 -16.64 5.78 -13.89
C ASP A 11 -17.41 4.50 -14.29
N ALA A 12 -16.72 3.46 -14.78
CA ALA A 12 -17.36 2.20 -15.18
C ALA A 12 -17.74 1.30 -13.98
N PHE A 13 -17.37 1.69 -12.75
CA PHE A 13 -17.62 0.91 -11.53
C PHE A 13 -18.54 1.68 -10.57
N PRO A 14 -19.86 1.76 -10.83
CA PRO A 14 -20.80 2.54 -10.03
C PRO A 14 -20.91 2.09 -8.56
N ASP A 15 -20.54 0.85 -8.26
CA ASP A 15 -20.46 0.23 -6.94
C ASP A 15 -19.03 -0.21 -6.57
N GLY A 16 -18.03 0.36 -7.24
CA GLY A 16 -16.62 0.07 -6.99
C GLY A 16 -16.19 0.41 -5.56
N VAL A 17 -15.34 -0.43 -4.98
CA VAL A 17 -14.67 -0.12 -3.70
C VAL A 17 -13.37 0.60 -4.01
N TYR A 18 -13.34 1.91 -3.77
CA TYR A 18 -12.17 2.74 -4.01
C TYR A 18 -11.37 2.93 -2.70
N ALA A 19 -10.05 2.86 -2.80
CA ALA A 19 -9.17 3.23 -1.71
C ALA A 19 -8.93 4.74 -1.74
N PHE A 20 -9.19 5.43 -0.63
CA PHE A 20 -8.72 6.80 -0.48
C PHE A 20 -7.19 6.79 -0.42
N PRO A 21 -6.52 7.66 -1.22
CA PRO A 21 -5.08 7.76 -1.13
C PRO A 21 -4.68 8.21 0.29
N PRO A 22 -3.56 7.72 0.83
CA PRO A 22 -3.03 8.20 2.09
C PRO A 22 -2.61 9.67 1.98
N ASP A 23 -2.42 10.32 3.13
CA ASP A 23 -1.84 11.66 3.21
C ASP A 23 -0.51 11.71 2.41
N PRO A 24 -0.27 12.76 1.59
CA PRO A 24 0.97 12.87 0.82
C PRO A 24 2.26 12.82 1.66
N ASP A 25 2.18 13.25 2.93
CA ASP A 25 3.29 13.25 3.89
C ASP A 25 3.34 11.96 4.72
N ALA A 26 2.40 11.03 4.51
CA ALA A 26 2.44 9.72 5.16
C ALA A 26 3.58 8.87 4.58
N PRO A 27 4.27 8.09 5.43
CA PRO A 27 5.33 7.22 4.97
C PRO A 27 4.81 6.13 4.03
N LYS A 28 5.58 5.86 2.98
CA LYS A 28 5.37 4.73 2.06
C LYS A 28 5.99 3.46 2.63
N VAL A 29 5.33 2.34 2.41
CA VAL A 29 5.80 1.02 2.88
C VAL A 29 6.51 0.28 1.75
N LYS A 30 7.72 -0.25 2.02
CA LYS A 30 8.42 -1.20 1.15
C LYS A 30 7.78 -2.59 1.20
N ILE A 31 6.57 -2.74 0.65
CA ILE A 31 5.73 -3.95 0.77
C ILE A 31 6.46 -5.25 0.38
N ARG A 32 7.29 -5.23 -0.68
CA ARG A 32 8.03 -6.43 -1.11
C ARG A 32 9.06 -6.88 -0.06
N ALA A 33 9.87 -5.94 0.44
CA ALA A 33 10.88 -6.22 1.45
C ALA A 33 10.25 -6.67 2.78
N LEU A 34 9.17 -6.00 3.18
CA LEU A 34 8.35 -6.38 4.33
C LEU A 34 7.83 -7.82 4.19
N GLY A 35 7.23 -8.16 3.04
CA GLY A 35 6.70 -9.48 2.78
C GLY A 35 7.76 -10.58 2.81
N GLU A 36 8.94 -10.35 2.23
CA GLU A 36 10.05 -11.30 2.30
C GLU A 36 10.57 -11.50 3.73
N TYR A 37 10.65 -10.43 4.51
CA TYR A 37 11.05 -10.49 5.91
C TYR A 37 10.08 -11.32 6.74
N CYS A 38 8.78 -11.00 6.65
CA CYS A 38 7.70 -11.74 7.30
C CYS A 38 7.74 -13.23 6.91
N LYS A 39 7.87 -13.53 5.62
CA LYS A 39 7.94 -14.90 5.10
C LYS A 39 9.15 -15.68 5.65
N LYS A 40 10.32 -15.05 5.75
CA LYS A 40 11.53 -15.68 6.32
C LYS A 40 11.38 -15.98 7.81
N LYS A 41 10.67 -15.12 8.55
CA LYS A 41 10.40 -15.29 9.98
C LYS A 41 9.20 -16.18 10.30
N GLY A 42 8.34 -16.46 9.32
CA GLY A 42 7.09 -17.20 9.55
C GLY A 42 6.07 -16.41 10.38
N ILE A 43 6.06 -15.08 10.26
CA ILE A 43 5.14 -14.17 10.97
C ILE A 43 4.35 -13.31 9.99
N GLU A 44 3.26 -12.70 10.44
CA GLU A 44 2.50 -11.73 9.66
C GLU A 44 2.95 -10.29 9.99
N ALA A 45 2.63 -9.33 9.12
CA ALA A 45 3.01 -7.94 9.33
C ALA A 45 2.40 -7.33 10.61
N LYS A 46 1.24 -7.85 11.05
CA LYS A 46 0.57 -7.45 12.30
C LYS A 46 1.34 -7.86 13.56
N ASP A 47 2.25 -8.81 13.43
CA ASP A 47 3.04 -9.35 14.55
C ASP A 47 4.36 -8.60 14.74
N LEU A 48 4.67 -7.64 13.85
CA LEU A 48 5.89 -6.84 13.91
C LEU A 48 5.83 -5.81 15.04
N SER A 49 6.95 -5.66 15.74
CA SER A 49 7.15 -4.49 16.60
C SER A 49 7.24 -3.21 15.77
N GLU A 50 6.98 -2.06 16.41
CA GLU A 50 7.14 -0.76 15.74
C GLU A 50 8.56 -0.54 15.19
N ALA A 51 9.58 -1.02 15.92
CA ALA A 51 10.97 -0.94 15.49
C ALA A 51 11.23 -1.75 14.22
N GLU A 52 10.68 -2.96 14.14
CA GLU A 52 10.77 -3.79 12.94
C GLU A 52 9.92 -3.26 11.79
N MET A 53 8.84 -2.51 12.05
CA MET A 53 8.08 -1.87 10.98
C MET A 53 8.84 -0.68 10.39
N LYS A 54 9.51 0.13 11.24
CA LYS A 54 10.21 1.36 10.82
C LYS A 54 11.26 1.15 9.73
N GLN A 55 11.95 0.02 9.70
CA GLN A 55 12.92 -0.31 8.63
C GLN A 55 12.29 -0.40 7.22
N PHE A 56 10.97 -0.55 7.12
CA PHE A 56 10.25 -0.63 5.85
C PHE A 56 9.54 0.66 5.45
N LEU A 57 9.60 1.71 6.27
CA LEU A 57 8.98 3.00 5.99
C LEU A 57 9.95 3.93 5.22
N ILE A 58 9.40 4.67 4.26
CA ILE A 58 10.07 5.74 3.52
C ILE A 58 9.23 7.00 3.69
N TYR A 59 9.83 8.07 4.21
CA TYR A 59 9.21 9.40 4.26
C TYR A 59 9.53 10.17 2.98
#